data_AF-A0A356TCN5-F1
#
_entry.id   AF-A0A356TCN5-F1
#
_cell.length_a   1.000
_cell.length_b   1.000
_cell.length_c   1.000
_cell.angle_alpha   90.00
_cell.angle_beta   90.00
_cell.angle_gamma   90.00
#
_symmetry.space_group_name_H-M   'P 1'
#
loop_
_entity.id
_entity.type
_entity.pdbx_description
1 polymer ?
#
loop_
_entity_poly.entity_id
_entity_poly.type
_entity_poly.pdbx_seq_one_letter_code
_entity_poly.pdbx_strand_id
1 'polypeptide(L)'
;HALLAEEDPKAVVGAASYLVQANPHLGRALRARYAKWEGKWSKSDGLVNASDEARAALAKHLPSARAFSATALEQLAACPYRFYLRTVLRLEPREAPEAIEALDPATRGRFIHEVQFRCLGRLRAGGMLPLTEEKLEAARAVLEDVIEAVEARFVEE
;
A
#
# COMPACT_ATOMS: atom_id res chain seq x y z
N HIS A 1 -53.92 3.93 11.13
CA HIS A 1 -53.56 5.13 11.91
C HIS A 1 -53.95 5.02 13.39
N ALA A 2 -53.78 3.85 14.02
CA ALA A 2 -53.94 3.69 15.46
C ALA A 2 -53.06 2.51 15.84
N LEU A 3 -52.00 2.74 16.63
CA LEU A 3 -51.23 1.72 17.38
C LEU A 3 -49.91 2.27 17.96
N LEU A 4 -49.92 3.51 18.46
CA LEU A 4 -48.95 3.95 19.46
C LEU A 4 -49.75 4.80 20.44
N ALA A 5 -50.47 4.12 21.34
CA ALA A 5 -51.00 4.77 22.52
C ALA A 5 -49.81 5.36 23.28
N GLU A 6 -49.95 6.60 23.75
CA GLU A 6 -49.02 7.28 24.65
C GLU A 6 -49.05 6.59 26.02
N GLU A 7 -48.55 5.35 26.09
CA GLU A 7 -48.39 4.64 27.36
C GLU A 7 -47.12 5.11 28.08
N ASP A 8 -47.17 5.10 29.41
CA ASP A 8 -46.06 5.45 30.29
C ASP A 8 -44.79 4.69 29.83
N PRO A 9 -43.69 5.37 29.48
CA PRO A 9 -42.46 4.75 29.01
C PRO A 9 -41.96 3.61 29.90
N LYS A 10 -42.26 3.65 31.21
CA LYS A 10 -41.94 2.58 32.18
C LYS A 10 -42.79 1.32 32.03
N ALA A 11 -44.04 1.45 31.59
CA ALA A 11 -44.96 0.32 31.35
C ALA A 11 -44.63 -0.46 30.07
N VAL A 12 -43.95 0.19 29.11
CA VAL A 12 -43.58 -0.38 27.79
C VAL A 12 -42.15 -0.95 27.79
N VAL A 13 -41.42 -0.86 28.90
CA VAL A 13 -40.05 -1.42 29.03
C VAL A 13 -40.11 -2.93 28.84
N GLY A 14 -39.64 -3.39 27.67
CA GLY A 14 -39.61 -4.81 27.32
C GLY A 14 -40.69 -5.25 26.33
N ALA A 15 -41.70 -4.43 26.01
CA ALA A 15 -42.74 -4.79 25.03
C ALA A 15 -42.17 -5.03 23.61
N ALA A 16 -41.08 -4.32 23.26
CA ALA A 16 -40.34 -4.54 22.02
C ALA A 16 -39.34 -5.72 22.07
N SER A 17 -39.17 -6.39 23.22
CA SER A 17 -38.27 -7.55 23.37
C SER A 17 -38.71 -8.72 22.47
N TYR A 18 -40.02 -8.91 22.34
CA TYR A 18 -40.61 -9.88 21.42
C TYR A 18 -40.13 -9.67 19.97
N LEU A 19 -39.99 -8.43 19.49
CA LEU A 19 -39.53 -8.13 18.13
C LEU A 19 -38.10 -8.60 17.87
N VAL A 20 -37.25 -8.61 18.90
CA VAL A 20 -35.86 -9.08 18.81
C VAL A 20 -35.80 -10.61 18.81
N GLN A 21 -36.76 -11.28 19.45
CA GLN A 21 -36.79 -12.73 19.60
C GLN A 21 -37.61 -13.44 18.49
N ALA A 22 -38.65 -12.81 17.95
CA ALA A 22 -39.59 -13.40 17.00
C ALA A 22 -38.95 -13.75 15.64
N ASN A 23 -37.94 -13.00 15.20
CA ASN A 23 -37.23 -13.29 13.97
C ASN A 23 -35.72 -13.01 14.13
N PRO A 24 -34.85 -14.02 13.94
CA PRO A 24 -33.41 -13.86 14.14
C PRO A 24 -32.77 -12.86 13.17
N HIS A 25 -33.32 -12.66 11.97
CA HIS A 25 -32.85 -11.65 11.03
C HIS A 25 -33.21 -10.24 11.49
N LEU A 26 -34.44 -10.03 11.95
CA LEU A 26 -34.89 -8.74 12.50
C LEU A 26 -34.10 -8.38 13.75
N GLY A 27 -33.94 -9.34 14.68
CA GLY A 27 -33.15 -9.14 15.89
C GLY A 27 -31.68 -8.82 15.60
N ARG A 28 -31.07 -9.38 14.55
CA ARG A 28 -29.72 -9.00 14.10
C ARG A 28 -29.68 -7.59 13.53
N ALA A 29 -30.66 -7.22 12.68
CA ALA A 29 -30.74 -5.90 12.07
C ALA A 29 -30.92 -4.78 13.11
N LEU A 30 -31.80 -4.98 14.11
CA LEU A 30 -32.04 -4.03 15.19
C LEU A 30 -30.79 -3.84 16.07
N ARG A 31 -30.10 -4.93 16.44
CA ARG A 31 -28.84 -4.87 17.20
C ARG A 31 -27.73 -4.18 16.43
N ALA A 32 -27.57 -4.47 15.14
CA ALA A 32 -26.59 -3.79 14.28
C ALA A 32 -26.89 -2.29 14.15
N ARG A 33 -28.17 -1.92 13.98
CA ARG A 33 -28.60 -0.52 13.95
C ARG A 33 -28.31 0.18 15.27
N TYR A 34 -28.62 -0.45 16.40
CA TYR A 34 -28.31 0.11 17.72
C TYR A 34 -26.81 0.34 17.89
N ALA A 35 -25.98 -0.68 17.61
CA ALA A 35 -24.53 -0.60 17.73
C ALA A 35 -23.91 0.53 16.89
N LYS A 36 -24.48 0.84 15.71
CA LYS A 36 -24.04 1.96 14.87
C LYS A 36 -24.19 3.34 15.53
N TRP A 37 -25.20 3.51 16.39
CA TRP A 37 -25.49 4.78 17.06
C TRP A 37 -25.04 4.78 18.53
N GLU A 38 -24.49 3.68 19.01
CA GLU A 38 -23.87 3.61 20.32
C GLU A 38 -22.51 4.32 20.27
N GLY A 39 -22.18 5.14 21.27
CA GLY A 39 -20.91 5.87 21.31
C GLY A 39 -19.67 4.98 21.55
N LYS A 40 -19.83 3.66 21.56
CA LYS A 40 -18.76 2.68 21.82
C LYS A 40 -18.41 1.97 20.52
N TRP A 41 -17.11 1.87 20.24
CA TRP A 41 -16.60 1.07 19.13
C TRP A 41 -17.02 -0.39 19.24
N SER A 42 -17.56 -0.91 18.14
CA SER A 42 -18.09 -2.26 18.04
C SER A 42 -17.58 -2.96 16.77
N LYS A 43 -17.93 -4.23 16.59
CA LYS A 43 -17.66 -4.96 15.35
C LYS A 43 -18.35 -4.32 14.14
N SER A 44 -19.44 -3.59 14.35
CA SER A 44 -20.17 -2.88 13.28
C SER A 44 -19.36 -1.72 12.70
N ASP A 45 -18.39 -1.21 13.44
CA ASP A 45 -17.50 -0.11 13.05
C ASP A 45 -16.22 -0.61 12.34
N GLY A 46 -16.18 -1.89 11.98
CA GLY A 46 -15.02 -2.53 11.38
C GLY A 46 -13.93 -2.90 12.39
N LEU A 47 -14.21 -2.83 13.70
CA LEU A 47 -13.26 -3.29 14.71
C LEU A 47 -13.12 -4.81 14.65
N VAL A 48 -12.01 -5.27 14.08
CA VAL A 48 -11.65 -6.68 14.04
C VAL A 48 -10.91 -7.04 15.31
N ASN A 49 -11.50 -7.93 16.12
CA ASN A 49 -10.76 -8.54 17.22
C ASN A 49 -9.93 -9.69 16.66
N ALA A 50 -8.66 -9.42 16.36
CA ALA A 50 -7.75 -10.42 15.82
C ALA A 50 -7.53 -11.53 16.85
N SER A 51 -7.71 -12.79 16.42
CA SER A 51 -7.39 -13.96 17.25
C SER A 51 -5.90 -14.01 17.56
N ASP A 52 -5.52 -14.80 18.57
CA ASP A 52 -4.13 -14.96 18.95
C ASP A 52 -3.29 -15.55 17.81
N GLU A 53 -3.88 -16.46 17.01
CA GLU A 53 -3.25 -17.02 15.82
C GLU A 53 -3.01 -15.94 14.75
N ALA A 54 -3.98 -15.05 14.53
CA ALA A 54 -3.84 -13.95 13.58
C ALA A 54 -2.75 -12.95 14.02
N ARG A 55 -2.70 -12.63 15.32
CA ARG A 55 -1.66 -11.77 15.89
C ARG A 55 -0.27 -12.39 15.76
N ALA A 56 -0.14 -13.68 16.09
CA ALA A 56 1.11 -14.42 15.94
C ALA A 56 1.58 -14.48 14.47
N ALA A 57 0.65 -14.70 13.53
CA ALA A 57 0.95 -14.70 12.10
C ALA A 57 1.45 -13.34 11.59
N LEU A 58 0.92 -12.24 12.13
CA LEU A 58 1.32 -10.87 11.76
C LEU A 58 2.58 -10.38 12.48
N ALA A 59 2.91 -10.93 13.64
CA ALA A 59 4.04 -10.47 14.47
C ALA A 59 5.36 -10.43 13.69
N LYS A 60 5.62 -11.44 12.85
CA LYS A 60 6.82 -11.52 11.99
C LYS A 60 6.86 -10.50 10.85
N HIS A 61 5.75 -9.80 10.61
CA HIS A 61 5.58 -8.80 9.56
C HIS A 61 5.49 -7.38 10.11
N LEU A 62 5.68 -7.19 11.43
CA LEU A 62 5.76 -5.87 12.01
C LEU A 62 7.03 -5.14 11.55
N PRO A 63 6.98 -3.80 11.37
CA PRO A 63 8.17 -3.01 11.02
C PRO A 63 9.33 -3.16 12.02
N SER A 64 9.03 -3.48 13.28
CA SER A 64 10.04 -3.75 14.31
C SER A 64 10.69 -5.14 14.20
N ALA A 65 10.04 -6.09 13.51
CA ALA A 65 10.51 -7.46 13.38
C ALA A 65 11.27 -7.72 12.08
N ARG A 66 11.10 -6.86 11.06
CA ARG A 66 11.74 -6.98 9.75
C ARG A 66 11.88 -5.62 9.07
N ALA A 67 12.98 -5.42 8.34
CA ALA A 67 13.18 -4.24 7.49
C ALA A 67 12.25 -4.23 6.27
N PHE A 68 11.72 -3.05 5.95
CA PHE A 68 10.88 -2.77 4.78
C PHE A 68 11.50 -1.64 3.95
N SER A 69 11.29 -1.67 2.64
CA SER A 69 11.67 -0.55 1.79
C SER A 69 10.80 0.68 2.08
N ALA A 70 11.30 1.88 1.74
CA ALA A 70 10.54 3.11 1.89
C ALA A 70 9.17 3.04 1.18
N THR A 71 9.15 2.55 -0.06
CA THR A 71 7.91 2.36 -0.84
C THR A 71 6.93 1.39 -0.19
N ALA A 72 7.42 0.36 0.52
CA ALA A 72 6.53 -0.55 1.24
C ALA A 72 5.87 0.15 2.44
N LEU A 73 6.62 0.96 3.19
CA LEU A 73 6.06 1.73 4.31
C LEU A 73 5.11 2.84 3.85
N GLU A 74 5.40 3.48 2.71
CA GLU A 74 4.48 4.41 2.06
C GLU A 74 3.15 3.71 1.70
N GLN A 75 3.21 2.50 1.14
CA GLN A 75 2.02 1.71 0.85
C GLN A 75 1.24 1.32 2.11
N LEU A 76 1.92 1.02 3.22
CA LEU A 76 1.27 0.75 4.50
C LEU A 76 0.48 1.97 4.99
N ALA A 77 1.08 3.16 4.90
CA ALA A 77 0.43 4.42 5.28
C ALA A 77 -0.75 4.77 4.37
N ALA A 78 -0.63 4.53 3.06
CA ALA A 78 -1.69 4.80 2.10
C ALA A 78 -2.85 3.78 2.17
N CYS A 79 -2.55 2.49 2.27
CA CYS A 79 -3.54 1.41 2.35
C CYS A 79 -2.96 0.12 2.97
N PRO A 80 -3.27 -0.18 4.25
CA PRO A 80 -2.78 -1.38 4.92
C PRO A 80 -3.13 -2.70 4.22
N TYR A 81 -4.30 -2.76 3.57
CA TYR A 81 -4.71 -3.95 2.82
C TYR A 81 -3.84 -4.17 1.58
N ARG A 82 -3.57 -3.12 0.80
CA ARG A 82 -2.68 -3.21 -0.38
C ARG A 82 -1.26 -3.59 0.02
N PHE A 83 -0.75 -3.02 1.12
CA PHE A 83 0.52 -3.43 1.70
C PHE A 83 0.54 -4.91 2.08
N TYR A 84 -0.51 -5.41 2.74
CA TYR A 84 -0.58 -6.81 3.10
C TYR A 84 -0.53 -7.72 1.86
N LEU A 85 -1.34 -7.45 0.84
CA LEU A 85 -1.35 -8.25 -0.39
C LEU A 85 0.00 -8.22 -1.14
N ARG A 86 0.57 -7.02 -1.32
CA ARG A 86 1.78 -6.85 -2.15
C ARG A 86 3.08 -7.14 -1.40
N THR A 87 3.20 -6.74 -0.15
CA THR A 87 4.46 -6.82 0.61
C THR A 87 4.53 -8.06 1.50
N VAL A 88 3.41 -8.44 2.13
CA VAL A 88 3.36 -9.62 3.01
C VAL A 88 3.12 -10.89 2.21
N LEU A 89 2.05 -10.91 1.40
CA LEU A 89 1.71 -12.08 0.56
C LEU A 89 2.47 -12.13 -0.78
N ARG A 90 3.14 -11.04 -1.16
CA ARG A 90 3.91 -10.92 -2.42
C ARG A 90 3.08 -11.24 -3.66
N LEU A 91 1.81 -10.83 -3.66
CA LEU A 91 0.98 -10.90 -4.84
C LEU A 91 1.42 -9.82 -5.84
N GLU A 92 1.68 -10.26 -7.06
CA GLU A 92 2.00 -9.37 -8.18
C GLU A 92 0.85 -9.38 -9.17
N PRO A 93 0.48 -8.22 -9.74
CA PRO A 93 -0.45 -8.17 -10.84
C PRO A 93 0.06 -9.04 -11.99
N ARG A 94 -0.84 -9.76 -12.67
CA ARG A 94 -0.49 -10.46 -13.89
C ARG A 94 -0.06 -9.44 -14.94
N GLU A 95 1.12 -9.62 -15.50
CA GLU A 95 1.58 -8.84 -16.66
C GLU A 95 0.65 -9.12 -17.85
N ALA A 96 -0.03 -8.08 -18.31
CA ALA A 96 -0.72 -8.12 -19.58
C ALA A 96 0.29 -7.71 -20.66
N PRO A 97 0.34 -8.40 -21.82
CA PRO A 97 1.21 -7.97 -22.91
C PRO A 97 0.75 -6.60 -23.39
N GLU A 98 1.55 -5.57 -23.11
CA GLU A 98 1.40 -4.24 -23.69
C GLU A 98 2.10 -4.22 -25.06
N ALA A 99 1.51 -3.55 -26.05
CA ALA A 99 2.17 -3.31 -27.32
C ALA A 99 3.36 -2.37 -27.07
N ILE A 100 4.58 -2.90 -27.17
CA ILE A 100 5.80 -2.15 -26.91
C ILE A 100 6.06 -1.23 -28.10
N GLU A 101 5.48 -0.03 -28.09
CA GLU A 101 5.81 1.03 -29.06
C GLU A 101 6.79 2.07 -28.48
N ALA A 102 7.01 2.08 -27.15
CA ALA A 102 7.95 2.95 -26.46
C ALA A 102 8.59 2.27 -25.24
N LEU A 103 9.78 2.72 -24.83
CA LEU A 103 10.41 2.32 -23.57
C LEU A 103 9.47 2.65 -22.40
N ASP A 104 9.15 1.65 -21.57
CA ASP A 104 8.32 1.90 -20.39
C ASP A 104 9.04 2.85 -19.40
N PRO A 105 8.29 3.61 -18.58
CA PRO A 105 8.88 4.57 -17.65
C PRO A 105 9.90 3.97 -16.68
N ALA A 106 9.73 2.70 -16.27
CA ALA A 106 10.62 2.04 -15.33
C ALA A 106 11.96 1.69 -15.99
N THR A 107 11.92 1.14 -17.20
CA THR A 107 13.13 0.83 -17.98
C THR A 107 13.90 2.09 -18.33
N ARG A 108 13.21 3.16 -18.76
CA ARG A 108 13.84 4.47 -18.97
C ARG A 108 14.52 4.99 -17.70
N GLY A 109 13.87 4.86 -16.55
CA GLY A 109 14.44 5.24 -15.26
C GLY A 109 15.71 4.45 -14.92
N ARG A 110 15.68 3.13 -15.07
CA ARG A 110 16.85 2.26 -14.84
C ARG A 110 18.03 2.64 -15.73
N PHE A 111 17.77 2.88 -17.03
CA PHE A 111 18.78 3.31 -17.99
C PHE A 111 19.48 4.61 -17.54
N ILE A 112 18.69 5.65 -17.23
CA ILE A 112 19.23 6.96 -16.82
C ILE A 112 20.05 6.83 -15.53
N HIS A 113 19.55 6.08 -14.54
CA HIS A 113 20.26 5.89 -13.27
C HIS A 113 21.58 5.13 -13.45
N GLU A 114 21.62 4.12 -14.31
CA GLU A 114 22.84 3.36 -14.59
C GLU A 114 23.88 4.23 -15.30
N VAL A 115 23.48 5.01 -16.31
CA VAL A 115 24.34 5.99 -16.99
C VAL A 115 24.91 7.00 -15.99
N GLN A 116 24.05 7.59 -15.15
CA GLN A 116 24.48 8.56 -14.13
C GLN A 116 25.48 7.95 -13.14
N PHE A 117 25.17 6.75 -12.61
CA PHE A 117 26.03 6.07 -11.65
C PHE A 117 27.42 5.80 -12.23
N ARG A 118 27.48 5.26 -13.46
CA ARG A 118 28.75 4.94 -14.13
C ARG A 118 29.53 6.17 -14.53
N CYS A 119 28.87 7.18 -15.11
CA CYS A 119 29.51 8.41 -15.53
C CYS A 119 30.11 9.14 -14.33
N LEU A 120 29.32 9.41 -13.28
CA LEU A 120 29.82 10.07 -12.07
C LEU A 120 30.88 9.22 -11.36
N GLY A 121 30.76 7.89 -11.39
CA GLY A 121 31.78 6.97 -10.87
C GLY A 121 33.13 7.11 -11.60
N ARG A 122 33.11 7.11 -12.94
CA ARG A 122 34.32 7.30 -13.78
C ARG A 122 34.93 8.68 -13.59
N LEU A 123 34.12 9.74 -13.63
CA LEU A 123 34.58 11.11 -13.42
C LEU A 123 35.22 11.28 -12.03
N ARG A 124 34.62 10.70 -10.99
CA ARG A 124 35.20 10.69 -9.64
C ARG A 124 36.55 9.97 -9.61
N ALA A 125 36.63 8.78 -10.22
CA ALA A 125 37.86 8.00 -10.25
C ALA A 125 38.99 8.71 -11.02
N GLY A 126 38.64 9.48 -12.06
CA GLY A 126 39.57 10.32 -12.82
C GLY A 126 39.89 11.69 -12.19
N GLY A 127 39.40 11.99 -10.98
CA GLY A 127 39.63 13.30 -10.33
C GLY A 127 38.97 14.48 -11.05
N MET A 128 37.95 14.21 -11.87
CA MET A 128 37.28 15.21 -12.71
C MET A 128 36.14 15.94 -11.99
N LEU A 129 35.81 15.53 -10.76
CA LEU A 129 34.81 16.19 -9.90
C LEU A 129 35.48 17.11 -8.86
N PRO A 130 34.92 18.29 -8.54
CA PRO A 130 33.73 18.89 -9.16
C PRO A 130 34.00 19.29 -10.61
N LEU A 131 32.96 19.24 -11.44
CA LEU A 131 33.02 19.67 -12.83
C LEU A 131 33.27 21.18 -12.90
N THR A 132 34.17 21.57 -13.79
CA THR A 132 34.44 22.96 -14.15
C THR A 132 34.29 23.11 -15.66
N GLU A 133 34.22 24.34 -16.15
CA GLU A 133 34.04 24.61 -17.58
C GLU A 133 35.18 24.02 -18.42
N GLU A 134 36.41 24.01 -17.89
CA GLU A 134 37.59 23.42 -18.53
C GLU A 134 37.52 21.89 -18.64
N LYS A 135 36.74 21.24 -17.77
CA LYS A 135 36.60 19.77 -17.72
C LYS A 135 35.37 19.27 -18.47
N LEU A 136 34.53 20.17 -19.01
CA LEU A 136 33.22 19.83 -19.56
C LEU A 136 33.32 18.93 -20.80
N GLU A 137 34.21 19.24 -21.74
CA GLU A 137 34.38 18.45 -22.96
C GLU A 137 34.89 17.04 -22.65
N ALA A 138 35.89 16.92 -21.77
CA ALA A 138 36.36 15.62 -21.33
C ALA A 138 35.28 14.83 -20.57
N ALA A 139 34.44 15.51 -19.79
CA ALA A 139 33.33 14.87 -19.10
C ALA A 139 32.20 14.42 -20.05
N ARG A 140 31.97 15.16 -21.14
CA ARG A 140 31.03 14.80 -22.21
C ARG A 140 31.48 13.53 -22.93
N ALA A 141 32.76 13.41 -23.26
CA ALA A 141 33.31 12.18 -23.83
C ALA A 141 33.08 10.97 -22.91
N VAL A 142 33.31 11.13 -21.60
CA VAL A 142 33.03 10.06 -20.62
C VAL A 142 31.55 9.69 -20.58
N LEU A 143 30.65 10.67 -20.70
CA LEU A 143 29.21 10.43 -20.74
C LEU A 143 28.81 9.65 -22.01
N GLU A 144 29.31 10.04 -23.18
CA GLU A 144 29.06 9.36 -24.46
C GLU A 144 29.52 7.90 -24.40
N ASP A 145 30.76 7.65 -23.95
CA ASP A 145 31.30 6.29 -23.76
C ASP A 145 30.43 5.44 -22.82
N VAL A 146 29.88 6.06 -21.77
CA VAL A 146 29.03 5.37 -20.79
C VAL A 146 27.66 5.08 -21.37
N ILE A 147 27.07 6.00 -22.14
CA ILE A 147 25.79 5.79 -22.80
C ILE A 147 25.89 4.60 -23.75
N GLU A 148 26.88 4.58 -24.64
CA GLU A 148 27.08 3.46 -25.59
C GLU A 148 27.26 2.12 -24.86
N ALA A 149 28.07 2.11 -23.79
CA ALA A 149 28.29 0.90 -23.00
C ALA A 149 27.06 0.41 -22.23
N VAL A 150 26.16 1.32 -21.83
CA VAL A 150 24.90 0.94 -21.16
C VAL A 150 23.86 0.51 -22.18
N GLU A 151 23.73 1.22 -23.31
CA GLU A 151 22.84 0.86 -24.42
C GLU A 151 23.11 -0.56 -24.92
N ALA A 152 24.38 -0.91 -25.14
CA ALA A 152 24.78 -2.25 -25.57
C ALA A 152 24.26 -3.36 -24.63
N ARG A 153 24.20 -3.10 -23.32
CA ARG A 153 23.72 -4.07 -22.33
C ARG A 153 22.19 -4.16 -22.27
N PHE A 154 21.48 -3.06 -22.52
CA PHE A 154 20.02 -3.03 -22.54
C PHE A 154 19.42 -3.62 -23.82
N VAL A 155 20.18 -3.69 -24.92
CA VAL A 155 19.75 -4.37 -26.15
C VAL A 155 19.86 -5.90 -26.05
N GLU A 156 20.71 -6.40 -25.15
CA GLU A 156 20.91 -7.84 -24.92
C GLU A 156 19.93 -8.44 -23.89
N GLU A 157 19.23 -7.62 -23.11
CA GLU A 157 18.21 -7.99 -22.12
C GLU A 157 16.78 -7.98 -22.70
#